data_AF-A0A068Y6V1-F1
#
_entry.id   AF-A0A068Y6V1-F1
#
_cell.length_a   1.000
_cell.length_b   1.000
_cell.length_c   1.000
_cell.angle_alpha   90.00
_cell.angle_beta   90.00
_cell.angle_gamma   90.00
#
_symmetry.space_group_name_H-M   'P 1'
#
loop_
_entity.id
_entity.type
_entity.pdbx_description
1 polymer ?
#
loop_
_entity_poly.entity_id
_entity_poly.type
_entity_poly.pdbx_seq_one_letter_code
_entity_poly.pdbx_strand_id
1 'polypeptide(L)'
;MNAINQRFSPVCSCAVICFQASVMALDRRVSLVFTPLSNRNRTVIVLVGLPARGKTYMALFNVGDYRRKATCLKGHDFFDDTNKEAANIRMKAAREALSDLTEWLKDDGEIAVFDATNTTRKRRDMILNYCRPHNFKVIFVESICDNQDIVQASILEVKVNSPDYIGMDKESAMQDFLKRIEHYAARYEPLDIERDKDVPFIKIINQGQRYLVNRIAGNVSSRIVYYLMNINVAKRTIYLVRHGESEYNLHGKLGGDADLSDRGKLFAQKLGRFMEREGLSDLKVWTSHMRRTIQTSEFIKCSRLEHWKALNELSAGVCEGMTYNEIQRKHPTEFARRDADKFHYRYPMGESYEDLVARLEPVIMELERQGNVLVICHQAVSRCLLAYFTEMDKAELPYIRVPLHTVFKLTSSAYRCIVETMKLDVEAVDTHRSKPVQTAADNPNEVRIGLALFERDFSATETCSVCTTAKDLAVHTSLSRLFS
;
A
#
# COMPACT_ATOMS: atom_id res chain seq x y z
N MET A 1 22.70 37.62 -40.20
CA MET A 1 23.87 37.01 -39.50
C MET A 1 23.66 37.26 -38.01
N ASN A 2 23.01 36.32 -37.32
CA ASN A 2 23.64 35.27 -36.50
C ASN A 2 24.06 35.85 -35.13
N ALA A 3 23.24 35.69 -34.09
CA ALA A 3 23.26 34.56 -33.13
C ALA A 3 24.16 34.90 -31.91
N ILE A 4 23.88 34.53 -30.66
CA ILE A 4 23.14 33.36 -30.14
C ILE A 4 22.26 33.80 -28.95
N ASN A 5 20.97 33.41 -28.94
CA ASN A 5 20.14 33.36 -27.74
C ASN A 5 20.23 31.93 -27.14
N GLN A 6 20.88 31.75 -25.99
CA GLN A 6 20.77 30.48 -25.26
C GLN A 6 19.54 30.51 -24.34
N ARG A 7 18.57 29.65 -24.66
CA ARG A 7 17.39 29.39 -23.84
C ARG A 7 17.81 28.62 -22.58
N PHE A 8 17.50 29.16 -21.40
CA PHE A 8 17.40 28.32 -20.20
C PHE A 8 16.23 27.34 -20.37
N SER A 9 16.52 26.05 -20.26
CA SER A 9 15.51 24.98 -20.24
C SER A 9 15.15 24.66 -18.78
N PRO A 10 13.87 24.62 -18.39
CA PRO A 10 13.46 24.28 -17.02
C PRO A 10 13.49 22.76 -16.81
N VAL A 11 14.68 22.18 -16.73
CA VAL A 11 14.84 20.78 -16.29
C VAL A 11 14.72 20.74 -14.77
N CYS A 12 13.50 20.59 -14.27
CA CYS A 12 13.20 20.74 -12.85
C CYS A 12 13.49 19.46 -12.04
N SER A 13 14.43 19.55 -11.11
CA SER A 13 14.94 18.44 -10.29
C SER A 13 13.89 17.83 -9.36
N CYS A 14 13.47 16.59 -9.64
CA CYS A 14 12.38 15.93 -8.91
C CYS A 14 12.69 14.45 -8.54
N ALA A 15 13.97 14.07 -8.51
CA ALA A 15 14.44 12.69 -8.24
C ALA A 15 14.68 12.38 -6.76
N VAL A 16 14.40 13.34 -5.89
CA VAL A 16 14.88 13.35 -4.50
C VAL A 16 13.94 12.61 -3.53
N ILE A 17 12.69 12.56 -3.95
CA ILE A 17 11.51 12.49 -3.10
C ILE A 17 11.16 11.05 -2.77
N CYS A 18 11.19 10.18 -3.78
CA CYS A 18 10.60 8.85 -3.61
C CYS A 18 11.45 7.93 -2.73
N PHE A 19 12.67 8.28 -2.29
CA PHE A 19 13.42 7.42 -1.35
C PHE A 19 12.78 7.43 0.03
N GLN A 20 12.07 8.52 0.34
CA GLN A 20 11.15 8.58 1.46
C GLN A 20 9.99 7.61 1.16
N ALA A 21 9.21 7.85 0.09
CA ALA A 21 8.05 7.01 -0.29
C ALA A 21 8.30 5.49 -0.48
N SER A 22 9.52 5.10 -0.84
CA SER A 22 9.91 3.72 -1.17
C SER A 22 9.83 2.80 0.06
N VAL A 23 10.48 3.22 1.15
CA VAL A 23 10.54 2.47 2.42
C VAL A 23 9.19 2.54 3.16
N MET A 24 8.40 3.57 2.88
CA MET A 24 7.17 3.92 3.60
C MET A 24 6.02 2.93 3.39
N ALA A 25 5.81 2.54 2.14
CA ALA A 25 4.68 1.70 1.80
C ALA A 25 4.88 0.23 2.19
N LEU A 26 6.06 -0.10 2.74
CA LEU A 26 6.54 -1.45 2.95
C LEU A 26 5.52 -2.30 3.71
N ASP A 27 4.97 -1.93 4.87
CA ASP A 27 4.07 -2.84 5.59
C ASP A 27 2.77 -3.20 4.82
N ARG A 28 1.98 -2.22 4.35
CA ARG A 28 0.74 -2.52 3.60
C ARG A 28 0.99 -3.12 2.23
N ARG A 29 1.98 -2.61 1.50
CA ARG A 29 2.33 -3.15 0.19
C ARG A 29 3.02 -4.51 0.31
N VAL A 30 3.74 -4.78 1.41
CA VAL A 30 4.23 -6.12 1.73
C VAL A 30 3.07 -7.03 2.13
N SER A 31 2.19 -6.65 3.05
CA SER A 31 1.03 -7.48 3.45
C SER A 31 0.10 -7.82 2.28
N LEU A 32 0.05 -6.98 1.23
CA LEU A 32 -0.56 -7.31 -0.06
C LEU A 32 0.31 -8.26 -0.89
N VAL A 33 1.52 -7.84 -1.31
CA VAL A 33 2.39 -8.57 -2.26
C VAL A 33 2.92 -9.91 -1.70
N PHE A 34 2.92 -10.05 -0.38
CA PHE A 34 3.55 -11.14 0.35
C PHE A 34 2.46 -11.87 1.14
N THR A 35 1.82 -12.84 0.47
CA THR A 35 0.91 -13.82 1.06
C THR A 35 1.47 -14.34 2.39
N PRO A 36 0.66 -14.45 3.46
CA PRO A 36 1.15 -14.68 4.82
C PRO A 36 2.07 -15.92 4.89
N LEU A 37 3.35 -15.66 5.11
CA LEU A 37 4.37 -16.69 5.22
C LEU A 37 4.19 -17.37 6.58
N SER A 38 3.88 -18.67 6.57
CA SER A 38 3.47 -19.46 7.74
C SER A 38 4.58 -19.70 8.78
N ASN A 39 5.23 -18.64 9.27
CA ASN A 39 6.36 -18.68 10.19
C ASN A 39 6.28 -17.50 11.16
N ARG A 40 6.07 -17.79 12.45
CA ARG A 40 5.75 -16.85 13.55
C ARG A 40 6.86 -15.84 13.93
N ASN A 41 7.80 -15.54 13.04
CA ASN A 41 8.97 -14.70 13.30
C ASN A 41 8.72 -13.25 12.89
N ARG A 42 8.08 -12.51 13.80
CA ARG A 42 7.82 -11.07 13.71
C ARG A 42 9.11 -10.27 13.50
N THR A 43 9.05 -9.22 12.69
CA THR A 43 10.22 -8.46 12.23
C THR A 43 10.10 -6.97 12.56
N VAL A 44 11.17 -6.38 13.08
CA VAL A 44 11.32 -4.95 13.34
C VAL A 44 12.32 -4.36 12.34
N ILE A 45 11.87 -3.39 11.57
CA ILE A 45 12.68 -2.66 10.60
C ILE A 45 13.09 -1.34 11.25
N VAL A 46 14.37 -1.20 11.56
CA VAL A 46 14.91 -0.02 12.26
C VAL A 46 15.57 0.91 11.26
N LEU A 47 14.99 2.08 11.06
CA LEU A 47 15.52 3.04 10.11
C LEU A 47 16.72 3.80 10.70
N VAL A 48 17.75 4.02 9.90
CA VAL A 48 19.01 4.68 10.32
C VAL A 48 19.39 5.78 9.34
N GLY A 49 20.01 6.84 9.87
CA GLY A 49 20.66 7.90 9.12
C GLY A 49 20.19 9.28 9.54
N LEU A 50 20.80 10.32 8.96
CA LEU A 50 20.52 11.73 9.28
C LEU A 50 19.06 12.16 8.98
N PRO A 51 18.61 13.33 9.46
CA PRO A 51 17.34 13.92 9.04
C PRO A 51 17.25 14.10 7.52
N ALA A 52 16.03 14.14 6.97
CA ALA A 52 15.73 14.27 5.53
C ALA A 52 16.31 13.16 4.62
N ARG A 53 16.53 11.94 5.14
CA ARG A 53 17.15 10.82 4.37
C ARG A 53 16.23 9.70 3.84
N GLY A 54 14.95 9.58 4.18
CA GLY A 54 14.15 8.44 3.64
C GLY A 54 13.04 7.79 4.47
N LYS A 55 12.53 8.36 5.58
CA LYS A 55 12.11 7.49 6.71
C LYS A 55 10.63 7.37 7.14
N THR A 56 9.64 8.16 6.68
CA THR A 56 8.43 8.41 7.51
C THR A 56 7.05 8.01 6.94
N TYR A 57 6.22 7.32 7.75
CA TYR A 57 4.83 6.81 7.50
C TYR A 57 4.84 5.49 6.68
N MET A 58 3.93 4.51 6.76
CA MET A 58 2.80 4.23 7.67
C MET A 58 2.98 2.84 8.33
N ALA A 59 2.13 2.43 9.29
CA ALA A 59 2.39 1.28 10.22
C ALA A 59 3.78 1.40 10.88
N LEU A 60 4.08 2.65 11.25
CA LEU A 60 5.44 3.13 11.45
C LEU A 60 5.47 3.96 12.73
N PHE A 61 6.23 3.46 13.70
CA PHE A 61 6.39 4.03 15.03
C PHE A 61 7.33 5.23 14.94
N ASN A 62 6.77 6.36 14.50
CA ASN A 62 7.51 7.60 14.27
C ASN A 62 7.87 8.26 15.59
N VAL A 63 9.10 8.08 16.06
CA VAL A 63 9.58 8.69 17.32
C VAL A 63 9.46 10.22 17.30
N GLY A 64 9.44 10.83 16.10
CA GLY A 64 9.17 12.25 15.92
C GLY A 64 7.77 12.69 16.35
N ASP A 65 6.74 11.83 16.24
CA ASP A 65 5.37 12.07 16.71
C ASP A 65 5.22 11.88 18.22
N TYR A 66 5.80 10.81 18.79
CA TYR A 66 5.88 10.65 20.24
C TYR A 66 6.55 11.85 20.91
N ARG A 67 7.67 12.33 20.33
CA ARG A 67 8.36 13.55 20.76
C ARG A 67 7.48 14.80 20.62
N ARG A 68 6.69 14.95 19.56
CA ARG A 68 5.74 16.08 19.39
C ARG A 68 4.59 16.05 20.41
N LYS A 69 4.12 14.87 20.82
CA LYS A 69 3.14 14.72 21.91
C LYS A 69 3.74 15.02 23.28
N ALA A 70 5.01 14.66 23.49
CA ALA A 70 5.70 14.79 24.77
C ALA A 70 6.26 16.20 25.07
N THR A 71 6.40 17.10 24.08
CA THR A 71 6.90 18.46 24.31
C THR A 71 6.49 19.46 23.23
N CYS A 72 6.29 20.72 23.65
CA CYS A 72 6.11 21.87 22.77
C CYS A 72 7.45 22.51 22.33
N LEU A 73 8.61 22.03 22.82
CA LEU A 73 9.91 22.57 22.47
C LEU A 73 10.23 22.35 20.97
N LYS A 74 10.73 23.40 20.32
CA LYS A 74 11.05 23.46 18.88
C LYS A 74 12.49 23.96 18.67
N GLY A 75 12.92 23.97 17.41
CA GLY A 75 14.23 24.46 16.97
C GLY A 75 15.38 23.46 17.11
N HIS A 76 16.52 23.81 16.50
CA HIS A 76 17.69 22.94 16.41
C HIS A 76 18.33 22.62 17.77
N ASP A 77 18.25 23.51 18.76
CA ASP A 77 18.88 23.34 20.08
C ASP A 77 18.22 22.25 20.95
N PHE A 78 16.99 21.85 20.62
CA PHE A 78 16.37 20.64 21.18
C PHE A 78 17.07 19.36 20.67
N PHE A 79 17.72 19.42 19.51
CA PHE A 79 18.41 18.29 18.90
C PHE A 79 19.89 18.20 19.24
N ASP A 80 20.48 19.26 19.79
CA ASP A 80 21.78 19.15 20.47
C ASP A 80 21.65 18.18 21.66
N ASP A 81 22.62 17.29 21.78
CA ASP A 81 22.76 16.32 22.86
C ASP A 81 23.57 16.87 24.05
N THR A 82 24.17 18.07 23.97
CA THR A 82 24.62 18.79 25.18
C THR A 82 23.43 19.14 26.07
N ASN A 83 22.26 19.39 25.46
CA ASN A 83 20.97 19.53 26.12
C ASN A 83 20.48 18.18 26.66
N LYS A 84 20.92 17.84 27.88
CA LYS A 84 20.58 16.59 28.58
C LYS A 84 19.07 16.41 28.78
N GLU A 85 18.31 17.48 28.99
CA GLU A 85 16.86 17.43 29.15
C GLU A 85 16.19 16.99 27.84
N ALA A 86 16.50 17.67 26.74
CA ALA A 86 15.98 17.31 25.43
C ALA A 86 16.43 15.91 24.97
N ALA A 87 17.66 15.50 25.29
CA ALA A 87 18.14 14.14 25.07
C ALA A 87 17.32 13.10 25.86
N ASN A 88 16.95 13.39 27.11
CA ASN A 88 16.08 12.54 27.92
C ASN A 88 14.65 12.45 27.35
N ILE A 89 14.07 13.57 26.90
CA ILE A 89 12.75 13.58 26.24
C ILE A 89 12.80 12.74 24.95
N ARG A 90 13.83 12.93 24.10
CA ARG A 90 14.06 12.13 22.88
C ARG A 90 14.30 10.64 23.18
N MET A 91 14.82 10.29 24.35
CA MET A 91 14.98 8.90 24.79
C MET A 91 13.65 8.31 25.30
N LYS A 92 12.85 9.06 26.05
CA LYS A 92 11.52 8.65 26.54
C LYS A 92 10.59 8.37 25.36
N ALA A 93 10.47 9.29 24.41
CA ALA A 93 9.68 9.11 23.19
C ALA A 93 10.10 7.86 22.37
N ALA A 94 11.40 7.53 22.35
CA ALA A 94 11.88 6.33 21.67
C ALA A 94 11.51 5.02 22.42
N ARG A 95 11.37 5.06 23.75
CA ARG A 95 10.94 3.91 24.56
C ARG A 95 9.43 3.68 24.48
N GLU A 96 8.64 4.76 24.50
CA GLU A 96 7.18 4.70 24.30
C GLU A 96 6.87 4.09 22.93
N ALA A 97 7.50 4.60 21.87
CA ALA A 97 7.39 4.04 20.52
C ALA A 97 7.80 2.55 20.42
N LEU A 98 8.75 2.07 21.22
CA LEU A 98 9.11 0.64 21.28
C LEU A 98 8.10 -0.21 22.07
N SER A 99 7.41 0.37 23.06
CA SER A 99 6.35 -0.32 23.83
C SER A 99 5.15 -0.58 22.92
N ASP A 100 4.60 0.47 22.31
CA ASP A 100 3.48 0.39 21.38
C ASP A 100 3.79 -0.56 20.21
N LEU A 101 5.01 -0.49 19.67
CA LEU A 101 5.50 -1.40 18.63
C LEU A 101 5.47 -2.86 19.07
N THR A 102 5.85 -3.10 20.30
CA THR A 102 5.93 -4.44 20.88
C THR A 102 4.56 -4.98 21.26
N GLU A 103 3.63 -4.13 21.67
CA GLU A 103 2.23 -4.47 21.92
C GLU A 103 1.52 -4.82 20.61
N TRP A 104 1.65 -3.96 19.58
CA TRP A 104 1.09 -4.22 18.26
C TRP A 104 1.66 -5.50 17.63
N LEU A 105 2.99 -5.69 17.67
CA LEU A 105 3.58 -6.95 17.23
C LEU A 105 3.16 -8.14 18.08
N LYS A 106 2.78 -8.00 19.35
CA LYS A 106 2.34 -9.16 20.17
C LYS A 106 0.96 -9.67 19.76
N ASP A 107 0.11 -8.77 19.28
CA ASP A 107 -1.25 -9.03 18.80
C ASP A 107 -1.23 -9.61 17.37
N ASP A 108 -1.75 -8.90 16.37
CA ASP A 108 -1.82 -9.36 14.97
C ASP A 108 -0.63 -8.92 14.08
N GLY A 109 0.22 -8.00 14.55
CA GLY A 109 1.30 -7.42 13.77
C GLY A 109 2.40 -8.41 13.36
N GLU A 110 2.82 -8.34 12.09
CA GLU A 110 3.91 -9.16 11.52
C GLU A 110 5.22 -8.39 11.34
N ILE A 111 5.16 -7.17 10.79
CA ILE A 111 6.32 -6.34 10.45
C ILE A 111 6.11 -4.91 10.97
N ALA A 112 6.94 -4.44 11.88
CA ALA A 112 6.85 -3.08 12.41
C ALA A 112 8.04 -2.22 11.94
N VAL A 113 7.78 -0.98 11.54
CA VAL A 113 8.84 -0.03 11.15
C VAL A 113 9.08 0.98 12.27
N PHE A 114 10.32 1.05 12.77
CA PHE A 114 10.73 1.99 13.80
C PHE A 114 11.49 3.18 13.18
N ASP A 115 10.77 4.29 12.94
CA ASP A 115 11.35 5.51 12.36
C ASP A 115 11.91 6.44 13.44
N ALA A 116 13.23 6.48 13.48
CA ALA A 116 13.99 7.57 14.05
C ALA A 116 15.31 7.74 13.27
N THR A 117 16.17 8.67 13.70
CA THR A 117 17.52 8.80 13.12
C THR A 117 18.44 7.63 13.46
N ASN A 118 18.35 7.10 14.70
CA ASN A 118 19.10 5.94 15.20
C ASN A 118 20.61 5.96 14.87
N THR A 119 21.17 7.17 14.82
CA THR A 119 22.52 7.46 14.33
C THR A 119 23.66 7.04 15.25
N THR A 120 23.39 6.56 16.48
CA THR A 120 24.41 6.11 17.43
C THR A 120 24.28 4.62 17.74
N ARG A 121 25.40 3.92 17.93
CA ARG A 121 25.43 2.49 18.32
C ARG A 121 24.65 2.26 19.60
N LYS A 122 24.87 3.10 20.62
CA LYS A 122 24.13 3.08 21.90
C LYS A 122 22.60 3.07 21.73
N ARG A 123 22.06 3.77 20.72
CA ARG A 123 20.62 3.75 20.42
C ARG A 123 20.21 2.45 19.72
N ARG A 124 21.02 1.92 18.80
CA ARG A 124 20.78 0.63 18.13
C ARG A 124 20.85 -0.55 19.10
N ASP A 125 21.84 -0.55 20.00
CA ASP A 125 21.99 -1.56 21.06
C ASP A 125 20.78 -1.59 22.01
N MET A 126 20.25 -0.41 22.37
CA MET A 126 19.03 -0.31 23.16
C MET A 126 17.84 -0.98 22.45
N ILE A 127 17.66 -0.76 21.15
CA ILE A 127 16.59 -1.37 20.35
C ILE A 127 16.78 -2.89 20.27
N LEU A 128 17.99 -3.36 19.94
CA LEU A 128 18.32 -4.79 19.90
C LEU A 128 18.05 -5.48 21.25
N ASN A 129 18.46 -4.87 22.36
CA ASN A 129 18.24 -5.39 23.71
C ASN A 129 16.75 -5.38 24.11
N TYR A 130 15.95 -4.44 23.59
CA TYR A 130 14.49 -4.41 23.81
C TYR A 130 13.75 -5.48 22.98
N CYS A 131 14.19 -5.73 21.75
CA CYS A 131 13.59 -6.74 20.87
C CYS A 131 13.95 -8.19 21.23
N ARG A 132 15.15 -8.44 21.78
CA ARG A 132 15.67 -9.78 22.05
C ARG A 132 14.76 -10.65 22.95
N PRO A 133 14.20 -10.17 24.09
CA PRO A 133 13.32 -10.97 24.95
C PRO A 133 12.00 -11.37 24.28
N HIS A 134 11.60 -10.70 23.20
CA HIS A 134 10.38 -10.99 22.45
C HIS A 134 10.63 -11.87 21.21
N ASN A 135 11.88 -12.32 21.01
CA ASN A 135 12.31 -13.09 19.84
C ASN A 135 11.96 -12.40 18.50
N PHE A 136 11.90 -11.07 18.49
CA PHE A 136 11.69 -10.31 17.26
C PHE A 136 12.98 -10.28 16.44
N LYS A 137 12.87 -10.53 15.13
CA LYS A 137 13.96 -10.27 14.20
C LYS A 137 14.16 -8.78 14.05
N VAL A 138 15.40 -8.31 13.98
CA VAL A 138 15.70 -6.89 13.75
C VAL A 138 16.54 -6.77 12.48
N ILE A 139 16.12 -5.89 11.57
CA ILE A 139 16.88 -5.49 10.38
C ILE A 139 17.03 -3.97 10.38
N PHE A 140 18.25 -3.45 10.19
CA PHE A 140 18.47 -2.02 10.04
C PHE A 140 18.46 -1.61 8.56
N VAL A 141 17.81 -0.49 8.26
CA VAL A 141 17.79 0.11 6.92
C VAL A 141 18.42 1.50 7.03
N GLU A 142 19.67 1.62 6.61
CA GLU A 142 20.44 2.87 6.68
C GLU A 142 20.43 3.59 5.34
N SER A 143 19.99 4.86 5.35
CA SER A 143 20.02 5.72 4.17
C SER A 143 21.16 6.73 4.25
N ILE A 144 22.09 6.64 3.30
CA ILE A 144 23.24 7.53 3.13
C ILE A 144 23.09 8.26 1.80
N CYS A 145 23.34 9.57 1.79
CA CYS A 145 23.36 10.34 0.55
C CYS A 145 24.25 11.57 0.72
N ASP A 146 25.34 11.66 -0.03
CA ASP A 146 26.32 12.74 0.18
C ASP A 146 26.14 13.90 -0.81
N ASN A 147 25.24 13.74 -1.78
CA ASN A 147 24.84 14.78 -2.72
C ASN A 147 23.99 15.88 -2.02
N GLN A 148 24.43 17.13 -2.13
CA GLN A 148 23.80 18.29 -1.48
C GLN A 148 22.50 18.76 -2.15
N ASP A 149 22.40 18.70 -3.50
CA ASP A 149 21.17 19.04 -4.23
C ASP A 149 20.01 18.13 -3.78
N ILE A 150 20.32 16.85 -3.55
CA ILE A 150 19.41 15.84 -3.02
C ILE A 150 19.04 16.15 -1.56
N VAL A 151 19.96 16.64 -0.72
CA VAL A 151 19.62 17.11 0.64
C VAL A 151 18.64 18.28 0.58
N GLN A 152 18.97 19.33 -0.17
CA GLN A 152 18.24 20.59 -0.17
C GLN A 152 16.81 20.43 -0.68
N ALA A 153 16.61 19.72 -1.80
CA ALA A 153 15.27 19.43 -2.31
C ALA A 153 14.43 18.58 -1.33
N SER A 154 15.05 17.62 -0.63
CA SER A 154 14.36 16.84 0.44
C SER A 154 13.92 17.73 1.60
N ILE A 155 14.69 18.75 1.97
CA ILE A 155 14.31 19.67 3.05
C ILE A 155 13.18 20.59 2.59
N LEU A 156 13.29 21.19 1.39
CA LEU A 156 12.30 22.12 0.84
C LEU A 156 10.90 21.51 0.71
N GLU A 157 10.79 20.29 0.19
CA GLU A 157 9.48 19.67 -0.09
C GLU A 157 8.83 19.10 1.17
N VAL A 158 9.62 18.40 2.00
CA VAL A 158 9.10 17.55 3.08
C VAL A 158 9.24 18.19 4.46
N LYS A 159 10.29 18.98 4.70
CA LYS A 159 10.64 19.43 6.06
C LYS A 159 10.28 20.88 6.33
N VAL A 160 10.33 21.77 5.34
CA VAL A 160 9.76 23.12 5.46
C VAL A 160 8.24 23.07 5.70
N ASN A 161 7.54 22.07 5.16
CA ASN A 161 6.10 21.86 5.37
C ASN A 161 5.77 20.96 6.60
N SER A 162 6.75 20.64 7.44
CA SER A 162 6.57 19.76 8.61
C SER A 162 5.87 20.47 9.78
N PRO A 163 5.09 19.76 10.63
CA PRO A 163 4.51 20.32 11.86
C PRO A 163 5.52 21.00 12.80
N ASP A 164 6.79 20.58 12.75
CA ASP A 164 7.89 21.18 13.50
C ASP A 164 8.09 22.68 13.16
N TYR A 165 7.71 23.13 11.95
CA TYR A 165 7.99 24.47 11.38
C TYR A 165 6.75 25.34 11.13
N ILE A 166 5.56 24.94 11.61
CA ILE A 166 4.33 25.77 11.49
C ILE A 166 4.58 27.17 12.11
N GLY A 167 4.34 28.20 11.29
CA GLY A 167 4.51 29.62 11.66
C GLY A 167 5.88 30.21 11.35
N MET A 168 6.83 29.43 10.82
CA MET A 168 8.14 29.89 10.39
C MET A 168 8.17 30.11 8.87
N ASP A 169 8.94 31.09 8.39
CA ASP A 169 9.18 31.26 6.96
C ASP A 169 10.09 30.15 6.40
N LYS A 170 10.13 30.00 5.06
CA LYS A 170 10.84 28.89 4.41
C LYS A 170 12.36 28.95 4.56
N GLU A 171 12.93 30.15 4.66
CA GLU A 171 14.37 30.35 4.73
C GLU A 171 14.87 30.09 6.16
N SER A 172 14.20 30.64 7.16
CA SER A 172 14.46 30.33 8.58
C SER A 172 14.27 28.83 8.88
N ALA A 173 13.21 28.20 8.34
CA ALA A 173 12.97 26.77 8.50
C ALA A 173 14.07 25.91 7.85
N MET A 174 14.61 26.33 6.70
CA MET A 174 15.76 25.70 6.06
C MET A 174 17.00 25.79 6.96
N GLN A 175 17.32 26.99 7.45
CA GLN A 175 18.53 27.23 8.26
C GLN A 175 18.48 26.48 9.60
N ASP A 176 17.33 26.44 10.27
CA ASP A 176 17.15 25.61 11.47
C ASP A 176 17.32 24.13 11.17
N PHE A 177 16.75 23.64 10.06
CA PHE A 177 16.86 22.23 9.70
C PHE A 177 18.28 21.82 9.31
N LEU A 178 19.07 22.71 8.69
CA LEU A 178 20.48 22.48 8.39
C LEU A 178 21.31 22.33 9.68
N LYS A 179 21.18 23.26 10.63
CA LYS A 179 21.82 23.13 11.96
C LYS A 179 21.37 21.88 12.72
N ARG A 180 20.10 21.50 12.60
CA ARG A 180 19.58 20.23 13.13
C ARG A 180 20.27 19.02 12.49
N ILE A 181 20.62 19.05 11.19
CA ILE A 181 21.42 17.99 10.57
C ILE A 181 22.83 17.97 11.15
N GLU A 182 23.48 19.13 11.35
CA GLU A 182 24.83 19.25 11.93
C GLU A 182 24.91 18.60 13.31
N HIS A 183 23.93 18.85 14.20
CA HIS A 183 23.83 18.21 15.52
C HIS A 183 23.81 16.68 15.46
N TYR A 184 23.10 16.10 14.48
CA TYR A 184 23.12 14.64 14.27
C TYR A 184 24.40 14.15 13.58
N ALA A 185 24.97 14.94 12.67
CA ALA A 185 26.19 14.58 11.92
C ALA A 185 27.42 14.50 12.83
N ALA A 186 27.55 15.43 13.79
CA ALA A 186 28.63 15.46 14.78
C ALA A 186 28.75 14.19 15.65
N ARG A 187 27.71 13.35 15.66
CA ARG A 187 27.60 12.12 16.46
C ARG A 187 27.17 10.91 15.64
N TYR A 188 27.21 11.02 14.31
CA TYR A 188 26.77 9.93 13.45
C TYR A 188 27.81 8.81 13.45
N GLU A 189 27.38 7.66 13.95
CA GLU A 189 28.05 6.39 13.82
C GLU A 189 27.30 5.55 12.78
N PRO A 190 27.69 5.59 11.48
CA PRO A 190 27.14 4.67 10.50
C PRO A 190 27.27 3.22 10.97
N LEU A 191 26.38 2.36 10.47
CA LEU A 191 26.60 0.92 10.54
C LEU A 191 27.96 0.60 9.90
N ASP A 192 28.64 -0.45 10.34
CA ASP A 192 29.97 -0.79 9.84
C ASP A 192 30.13 -2.31 9.75
N ILE A 193 30.82 -2.80 8.72
CA ILE A 193 30.88 -4.24 8.45
C ILE A 193 31.74 -4.98 9.47
N GLU A 194 32.73 -4.31 10.09
CA GLU A 194 33.60 -4.89 11.11
C GLU A 194 32.99 -4.74 12.51
N ARG A 195 32.49 -3.53 12.85
CA ARG A 195 31.95 -3.23 14.20
C ARG A 195 30.53 -3.72 14.41
N ASP A 196 29.69 -3.65 13.37
CA ASP A 196 28.28 -4.07 13.41
C ASP A 196 28.10 -5.43 12.68
N LYS A 197 29.18 -6.24 12.56
CA LYS A 197 29.26 -7.49 11.76
C LYS A 197 28.17 -8.53 12.04
N ASP A 198 27.70 -8.62 13.28
CA ASP A 198 26.69 -9.58 13.72
C ASP A 198 25.25 -9.10 13.51
N VAL A 199 25.06 -7.86 13.03
CA VAL A 199 23.76 -7.19 12.89
C VAL A 199 23.22 -7.33 11.46
N PRO A 200 21.97 -7.80 11.25
CA PRO A 200 21.32 -7.79 9.95
C PRO A 200 21.03 -6.35 9.49
N PHE A 201 21.56 -5.94 8.34
CA PHE A 201 21.28 -4.62 7.79
C PHE A 201 21.41 -4.50 6.28
N ILE A 202 20.79 -3.45 5.74
CA ILE A 202 21.04 -2.92 4.40
C ILE A 202 21.38 -1.42 4.52
N LYS A 203 22.49 -1.02 3.89
CA LYS A 203 22.78 0.38 3.58
C LYS A 203 22.36 0.67 2.15
N ILE A 204 21.76 1.83 1.95
CA ILE A 204 21.33 2.31 0.65
C ILE A 204 21.98 3.68 0.43
N ILE A 205 22.90 3.71 -0.54
CA ILE A 205 23.85 4.81 -0.73
C ILE A 205 23.48 5.57 -1.99
N ASN A 206 23.35 6.89 -1.87
CA ASN A 206 22.96 7.80 -2.94
C ASN A 206 21.73 7.28 -3.71
N GLN A 207 20.62 7.07 -3.00
CA GLN A 207 19.33 6.73 -3.62
C GLN A 207 19.35 5.43 -4.45
N GLY A 208 20.02 4.40 -3.95
CA GLY A 208 20.06 3.09 -4.60
C GLY A 208 21.10 2.96 -5.71
N GLN A 209 21.99 3.94 -5.90
CA GLN A 209 23.19 3.78 -6.74
C GLN A 209 24.07 2.63 -6.27
N ARG A 210 24.18 2.43 -4.94
CA ARG A 210 24.94 1.33 -4.33
C ARG A 210 24.23 0.82 -3.08
N TYR A 211 24.40 -0.47 -2.82
CA TYR A 211 23.87 -1.18 -1.66
C TYR A 211 24.99 -1.91 -0.93
N LEU A 212 24.92 -1.98 0.40
CA LEU A 212 25.76 -2.85 1.22
C LEU A 212 24.84 -3.65 2.14
N VAL A 213 24.85 -4.97 2.00
CA VAL A 213 23.95 -5.88 2.71
C VAL A 213 24.76 -6.78 3.64
N ASN A 214 24.38 -6.86 4.91
CA ASN A 214 25.03 -7.69 5.92
C ASN A 214 24.02 -8.62 6.61
N ARG A 215 24.39 -9.91 6.74
CA ARG A 215 23.68 -10.95 7.52
C ARG A 215 22.15 -11.00 7.37
N ILE A 216 21.64 -10.78 6.16
CA ILE A 216 20.21 -10.90 5.86
C ILE A 216 19.86 -12.38 5.66
N ALA A 217 18.94 -12.90 6.50
CA ALA A 217 18.58 -14.31 6.51
C ALA A 217 17.08 -14.55 6.74
N GLY A 218 16.52 -15.47 5.96
CA GLY A 218 15.11 -15.85 5.99
C GLY A 218 14.23 -14.98 5.07
N ASN A 219 13.11 -15.56 4.64
CA ASN A 219 12.35 -15.08 3.49
C ASN A 219 11.93 -13.61 3.59
N VAL A 220 11.32 -13.19 4.70
CA VAL A 220 10.86 -11.80 4.92
C VAL A 220 12.00 -10.80 4.79
N SER A 221 13.14 -11.01 5.46
CA SER A 221 14.27 -10.10 5.44
C SER A 221 14.94 -10.01 4.06
N SER A 222 15.08 -11.14 3.36
CA SER A 222 15.57 -11.17 1.96
C SER A 222 14.62 -10.44 1.01
N ARG A 223 13.31 -10.59 1.21
CA ARG A 223 12.26 -9.95 0.41
C ARG A 223 12.16 -8.43 0.65
N ILE A 224 12.33 -7.97 1.89
CA ILE A 224 12.49 -6.54 2.22
C ILE A 224 13.68 -5.95 1.44
N VAL A 225 14.84 -6.62 1.45
CA VAL A 225 16.01 -6.18 0.69
C VAL A 225 15.77 -6.16 -0.82
N TYR A 226 15.16 -7.22 -1.36
CA TYR A 226 14.81 -7.29 -2.77
C TYR A 226 13.91 -6.13 -3.21
N TYR A 227 12.86 -5.82 -2.43
CA TYR A 227 12.00 -4.67 -2.68
C TYR A 227 12.79 -3.35 -2.61
N LEU A 228 13.54 -3.12 -1.52
CA LEU A 228 14.37 -1.92 -1.33
C LEU A 228 15.40 -1.68 -2.44
N MET A 229 15.85 -2.74 -3.12
CA MET A 229 16.79 -2.66 -4.24
C MET A 229 16.15 -2.29 -5.59
N ASN A 230 14.82 -2.43 -5.73
CA ASN A 230 14.12 -2.23 -7.00
C ASN A 230 13.32 -0.92 -7.08
N ILE A 231 13.05 -0.23 -5.97
CA ILE A 231 12.18 0.95 -6.02
C ILE A 231 12.92 2.16 -6.60
N ASN A 232 12.35 2.74 -7.65
CA ASN A 232 12.87 3.92 -8.32
C ASN A 232 12.49 5.20 -7.56
N VAL A 233 13.46 6.10 -7.51
CA VAL A 233 13.44 7.32 -6.70
C VAL A 233 12.99 8.55 -7.51
N ALA A 234 12.97 8.42 -8.84
CA ALA A 234 12.52 9.45 -9.76
C ALA A 234 10.99 9.62 -9.71
N LYS A 235 10.54 10.88 -9.76
CA LYS A 235 9.14 11.21 -10.05
C LYS A 235 8.75 10.58 -11.39
N ARG A 236 7.72 9.75 -11.35
CA ARG A 236 7.17 9.02 -12.51
C ARG A 236 5.66 9.06 -12.51
N THR A 237 5.08 8.79 -13.67
CA THR A 237 3.65 8.68 -13.85
C THR A 237 3.30 7.30 -14.40
N ILE A 238 2.52 6.55 -13.62
CA ILE A 238 1.93 5.28 -14.08
C ILE A 238 0.50 5.58 -14.53
N TYR A 239 0.15 5.18 -15.74
CA TYR A 239 -1.21 5.26 -16.25
C TYR A 239 -1.81 3.87 -16.15
N LEU A 240 -2.95 3.74 -15.50
CA LEU A 240 -3.65 2.48 -15.35
C LEU A 240 -5.01 2.61 -16.01
N VAL A 241 -5.32 1.67 -16.90
CA VAL A 241 -6.54 1.67 -17.69
C VAL A 241 -7.01 0.24 -17.91
N ARG A 242 -8.32 0.06 -18.07
CA ARG A 242 -8.87 -1.20 -18.59
C ARG A 242 -8.75 -1.23 -20.10
N HIS A 243 -8.82 -2.42 -20.69
CA HIS A 243 -9.20 -2.55 -22.10
C HIS A 243 -10.48 -1.75 -22.42
N GLY A 244 -10.64 -1.36 -23.69
CA GLY A 244 -11.93 -0.85 -24.19
C GLY A 244 -13.05 -1.87 -23.98
N GLU A 245 -14.30 -1.41 -24.01
CA GLU A 245 -15.47 -2.29 -23.90
C GLU A 245 -15.36 -3.49 -24.85
N SER A 246 -15.51 -4.71 -24.32
CA SER A 246 -15.50 -5.95 -25.10
C SER A 246 -16.90 -6.49 -25.34
N GLU A 247 -17.03 -7.39 -26.30
CA GLU A 247 -18.31 -8.09 -26.58
C GLU A 247 -18.86 -8.81 -25.33
N TYR A 248 -17.99 -9.36 -24.48
CA TYR A 248 -18.44 -9.99 -23.23
C TYR A 248 -18.93 -8.97 -22.20
N ASN A 249 -18.46 -7.73 -22.22
CA ASN A 249 -19.00 -6.69 -21.34
C ASN A 249 -20.43 -6.32 -21.75
N LEU A 250 -20.71 -6.15 -23.04
CA LEU A 250 -22.06 -5.89 -23.56
C LEU A 250 -23.06 -6.98 -23.12
N HIS A 251 -22.63 -8.23 -23.10
CA HIS A 251 -23.45 -9.38 -22.69
C HIS A 251 -23.39 -9.69 -21.17
N GLY A 252 -22.71 -8.88 -20.36
CA GLY A 252 -22.58 -9.08 -18.91
C GLY A 252 -21.81 -10.35 -18.49
N LYS A 253 -21.00 -10.92 -19.38
CA LYS A 253 -20.25 -12.17 -19.18
C LYS A 253 -18.90 -11.91 -18.52
N LEU A 254 -18.47 -12.85 -17.66
CA LEU A 254 -17.18 -12.82 -16.98
C LEU A 254 -16.08 -13.49 -17.82
N GLY A 255 -14.84 -13.02 -17.65
CA GLY A 255 -13.64 -13.65 -18.20
C GLY A 255 -13.63 -13.73 -19.73
N GLY A 256 -13.21 -14.88 -20.24
CA GLY A 256 -13.05 -15.17 -21.67
C GLY A 256 -11.94 -14.36 -22.34
N ASP A 257 -11.85 -14.49 -23.68
CA ASP A 257 -10.91 -13.77 -24.54
C ASP A 257 -11.62 -13.09 -25.73
N ALA A 258 -12.75 -12.42 -25.43
CA ALA A 258 -13.52 -11.70 -26.43
C ALA A 258 -12.80 -10.44 -26.95
N ASP A 259 -13.06 -10.13 -28.22
CA ASP A 259 -12.60 -8.92 -28.90
C ASP A 259 -13.30 -7.63 -28.40
N LEU A 260 -12.74 -6.48 -28.78
CA LEU A 260 -13.35 -5.16 -28.52
C LEU A 260 -14.66 -4.98 -29.31
N SER A 261 -15.65 -4.38 -28.64
CA SER A 261 -16.83 -3.81 -29.29
C SER A 261 -16.45 -2.56 -30.09
N ASP A 262 -17.37 -2.06 -30.92
CA ASP A 262 -17.12 -0.82 -31.69
C ASP A 262 -16.89 0.40 -30.79
N ARG A 263 -17.54 0.46 -29.61
CA ARG A 263 -17.22 1.47 -28.58
C ARG A 263 -15.84 1.23 -27.98
N GLY A 264 -15.44 -0.02 -27.75
CA GLY A 264 -14.08 -0.36 -27.32
C GLY A 264 -13.00 0.08 -28.32
N LYS A 265 -13.22 -0.12 -29.62
CA LYS A 265 -12.32 0.35 -30.70
C LYS A 265 -12.24 1.88 -30.75
N LEU A 266 -13.37 2.58 -30.62
CA LEU A 266 -13.40 4.04 -30.53
C LEU A 266 -12.65 4.55 -29.29
N PHE A 267 -12.77 3.85 -28.15
CA PHE A 267 -11.99 4.15 -26.96
C PHE A 267 -10.49 3.98 -27.19
N ALA A 268 -10.03 2.90 -27.83
CA ALA A 268 -8.62 2.69 -28.15
C ALA A 268 -8.03 3.89 -28.94
N GLN A 269 -8.78 4.40 -29.93
CA GLN A 269 -8.41 5.59 -30.69
C GLN A 269 -8.43 6.91 -29.89
N LYS A 270 -9.35 7.06 -28.91
CA LYS A 270 -9.33 8.22 -28.00
C LYS A 270 -8.20 8.12 -26.97
N LEU A 271 -7.86 6.90 -26.51
CA LEU A 271 -6.74 6.63 -25.60
C LEU A 271 -5.39 6.91 -26.27
N GLY A 272 -5.18 6.47 -27.51
CA GLY A 272 -3.98 6.82 -28.29
C GLY A 272 -3.76 8.33 -28.36
N ARG A 273 -4.79 9.08 -28.79
CA ARG A 273 -4.76 10.56 -28.83
C ARG A 273 -4.62 11.22 -27.47
N PHE A 274 -5.07 10.59 -26.39
CA PHE A 274 -4.84 11.06 -25.03
C PHE A 274 -3.36 10.92 -24.65
N MET A 275 -2.77 9.74 -24.85
CA MET A 275 -1.36 9.50 -24.53
C MET A 275 -0.39 10.34 -25.37
N GLU A 276 -0.73 10.63 -26.64
CA GLU A 276 0.04 11.56 -27.48
C GLU A 276 0.07 12.99 -26.89
N ARG A 277 -1.01 13.45 -26.26
CA ARG A 277 -1.10 14.78 -25.62
C ARG A 277 -0.32 14.86 -24.31
N GLU A 278 -0.18 13.76 -23.59
CA GLU A 278 0.69 13.70 -22.39
C GLU A 278 2.18 13.84 -22.74
N GLY A 279 2.57 13.73 -24.03
CA GLY A 279 3.89 14.15 -24.52
C GLY A 279 5.09 13.32 -24.02
N LEU A 280 4.86 12.07 -23.65
CA LEU A 280 5.84 11.21 -22.97
C LEU A 280 6.82 10.58 -23.97
N SER A 281 8.10 10.94 -23.88
CA SER A 281 9.14 10.53 -24.85
C SER A 281 9.61 9.07 -24.75
N ASP A 282 9.57 8.46 -23.55
CA ASP A 282 9.90 7.05 -23.30
C ASP A 282 8.72 6.35 -22.59
N LEU A 283 7.54 6.39 -23.20
CA LEU A 283 6.37 5.67 -22.70
C LEU A 283 6.50 4.18 -23.01
N LYS A 284 6.44 3.35 -21.96
CA LYS A 284 6.31 1.89 -22.09
C LYS A 284 4.84 1.50 -21.92
N VAL A 285 4.37 0.57 -22.75
CA VAL A 285 2.98 0.08 -22.70
C VAL A 285 2.98 -1.40 -22.35
N TRP A 286 2.24 -1.75 -21.32
CA TRP A 286 2.04 -3.12 -20.88
C TRP A 286 0.59 -3.54 -21.09
N THR A 287 0.43 -4.75 -21.60
CA THR A 287 -0.86 -5.37 -21.84
C THR A 287 -0.89 -6.76 -21.22
N SER A 288 -2.09 -7.31 -21.04
CA SER A 288 -2.24 -8.75 -20.82
C SER A 288 -2.05 -9.54 -22.11
N HIS A 289 -2.13 -10.87 -22.05
CA HIS A 289 -2.13 -11.73 -23.24
C HIS A 289 -3.52 -11.81 -23.92
N MET A 290 -4.56 -11.19 -23.35
CA MET A 290 -5.93 -11.24 -23.88
C MET A 290 -6.14 -10.20 -24.99
N ARG A 291 -6.87 -10.59 -26.05
CA ARG A 291 -7.08 -9.81 -27.29
C ARG A 291 -7.50 -8.38 -27.04
N ARG A 292 -8.53 -8.18 -26.21
CA ARG A 292 -9.05 -6.85 -25.85
C ARG A 292 -8.01 -5.88 -25.30
N THR A 293 -7.02 -6.32 -24.52
CA THR A 293 -5.94 -5.41 -24.05
C THR A 293 -4.94 -5.09 -25.16
N ILE A 294 -4.67 -6.05 -26.04
CA ILE A 294 -3.76 -5.90 -27.19
C ILE A 294 -4.38 -4.93 -28.21
N GLN A 295 -5.64 -5.16 -28.59
CA GLN A 295 -6.43 -4.28 -29.47
C GLN A 295 -6.55 -2.85 -28.94
N THR A 296 -6.66 -2.68 -27.61
CA THR A 296 -6.69 -1.35 -26.99
C THR A 296 -5.36 -0.60 -27.13
N SER A 297 -4.24 -1.31 -27.30
CA SER A 297 -2.90 -0.72 -27.42
C SER A 297 -2.51 -0.28 -28.84
N GLU A 298 -3.24 -0.71 -29.88
CA GLU A 298 -2.88 -0.55 -31.30
C GLU A 298 -2.62 0.90 -31.72
N PHE A 299 -3.32 1.86 -31.13
CA PHE A 299 -3.23 3.29 -31.48
C PHE A 299 -2.24 4.08 -30.59
N ILE A 300 -1.45 3.41 -29.76
CA ILE A 300 -0.59 4.05 -28.75
C ILE A 300 0.88 4.02 -29.18
N LYS A 301 1.42 5.19 -29.52
CA LYS A 301 2.86 5.36 -29.74
C LYS A 301 3.61 5.14 -28.42
N CYS A 302 4.54 4.20 -28.42
CA CYS A 302 5.34 3.82 -27.27
C CYS A 302 6.76 3.42 -27.70
N SER A 303 7.73 3.53 -26.80
CA SER A 303 9.09 3.05 -27.04
C SER A 303 9.19 1.53 -26.97
N ARG A 304 8.28 0.90 -26.23
CA ARG A 304 8.23 -0.55 -26.01
C ARG A 304 6.83 -1.01 -25.60
N LEU A 305 6.31 -2.01 -26.32
CA LEU A 305 5.09 -2.75 -25.98
C LEU A 305 5.46 -4.11 -25.39
N GLU A 306 4.85 -4.49 -24.27
CA GLU A 306 5.06 -5.79 -23.62
C GLU A 306 3.73 -6.49 -23.28
N HIS A 307 3.75 -7.81 -23.40
CA HIS A 307 2.62 -8.68 -23.08
C HIS A 307 2.94 -9.50 -21.84
N TRP A 308 2.30 -9.20 -20.71
CA TRP A 308 2.51 -9.86 -19.42
C TRP A 308 1.37 -10.81 -19.14
N LYS A 309 1.62 -12.13 -19.09
CA LYS A 309 0.59 -13.12 -18.71
C LYS A 309 0.08 -12.89 -17.28
N ALA A 310 0.92 -12.33 -16.41
CA ALA A 310 0.56 -11.89 -15.06
C ALA A 310 -0.46 -10.74 -15.03
N LEU A 311 -0.68 -10.02 -16.14
CA LEU A 311 -1.75 -9.01 -16.28
C LEU A 311 -3.06 -9.58 -16.82
N ASN A 312 -3.20 -10.89 -17.06
CA ASN A 312 -4.48 -11.49 -17.44
C ASN A 312 -5.53 -11.30 -16.33
N GLU A 313 -6.81 -11.17 -16.70
CA GLU A 313 -7.91 -11.05 -15.74
C GLU A 313 -7.94 -12.23 -14.74
N LEU A 314 -8.52 -12.00 -13.57
CA LEU A 314 -8.82 -13.04 -12.59
C LEU A 314 -9.62 -14.17 -13.25
N SER A 315 -9.12 -15.40 -13.20
CA SER A 315 -9.82 -16.53 -13.79
C SER A 315 -11.04 -16.93 -12.96
N ALA A 316 -12.20 -16.95 -13.60
CA ALA A 316 -13.45 -17.41 -13.03
C ALA A 316 -13.60 -18.95 -13.03
N GLY A 317 -12.60 -19.69 -13.53
CA GLY A 317 -12.58 -21.15 -13.57
C GLY A 317 -13.80 -21.74 -14.29
N VAL A 318 -14.59 -22.55 -13.58
CA VAL A 318 -15.84 -23.12 -14.13
C VAL A 318 -16.90 -22.07 -14.50
N CYS A 319 -16.78 -20.82 -14.02
CA CYS A 319 -17.71 -19.72 -14.28
C CYS A 319 -17.28 -18.80 -15.45
N GLU A 320 -16.21 -19.14 -16.17
CA GLU A 320 -15.78 -18.42 -17.39
C GLU A 320 -16.90 -18.34 -18.43
N GLY A 321 -17.08 -17.17 -19.06
CA GLY A 321 -18.11 -16.93 -20.08
C GLY A 321 -19.56 -16.86 -19.57
N MET A 322 -19.81 -17.02 -18.27
CA MET A 322 -21.13 -16.91 -17.65
C MET A 322 -21.44 -15.47 -17.21
N THR A 323 -22.73 -15.12 -17.18
CA THR A 323 -23.23 -13.92 -16.49
C THR A 323 -23.39 -14.17 -14.98
N TYR A 324 -23.40 -13.10 -14.17
CA TYR A 324 -23.68 -13.23 -12.72
C TYR A 324 -25.03 -13.93 -12.42
N ASN A 325 -26.06 -13.69 -13.23
CA ASN A 325 -27.38 -14.32 -13.08
C ASN A 325 -27.32 -15.83 -13.36
N GLU A 326 -26.52 -16.26 -14.32
CA GLU A 326 -26.29 -17.69 -14.57
C GLU A 326 -25.51 -18.35 -13.45
N ILE A 327 -24.47 -17.68 -12.92
CA ILE A 327 -23.70 -18.18 -11.77
C ILE A 327 -24.61 -18.32 -10.55
N GLN A 328 -25.45 -17.34 -10.25
CA GLN A 328 -26.42 -17.42 -9.14
C GLN A 328 -27.40 -18.58 -9.30
N ARG A 329 -27.84 -18.90 -10.53
CA ARG A 329 -28.77 -20.01 -10.82
C ARG A 329 -28.10 -21.39 -10.86
N LYS A 330 -26.88 -21.50 -11.40
CA LYS A 330 -26.14 -22.77 -11.59
C LYS A 330 -25.28 -23.14 -10.38
N HIS A 331 -24.77 -22.14 -9.66
CA HIS A 331 -23.82 -22.28 -8.55
C HIS A 331 -24.19 -21.35 -7.36
N PRO A 332 -25.42 -21.45 -6.80
CA PRO A 332 -25.91 -20.52 -5.78
C PRO A 332 -25.02 -20.47 -4.52
N THR A 333 -24.49 -21.61 -4.07
CA THR A 333 -23.58 -21.68 -2.92
C THR A 333 -22.27 -20.92 -3.17
N GLU A 334 -21.71 -21.03 -4.36
CA GLU A 334 -20.47 -20.34 -4.73
C GLU A 334 -20.67 -18.84 -4.90
N PHE A 335 -21.83 -18.44 -5.46
CA PHE A 335 -22.25 -17.04 -5.52
C PHE A 335 -22.34 -16.41 -4.11
N ALA A 336 -22.99 -17.10 -3.16
CA ALA A 336 -23.12 -16.64 -1.78
C ALA A 336 -21.76 -16.60 -1.04
N ARG A 337 -20.92 -17.63 -1.19
CA ARG A 337 -19.56 -17.67 -0.61
C ARG A 337 -18.70 -16.50 -1.09
N ARG A 338 -18.76 -16.19 -2.39
CA ARG A 338 -18.04 -15.06 -2.98
C ARG A 338 -18.52 -13.70 -2.48
N ASP A 339 -19.78 -13.59 -2.12
CA ASP A 339 -20.34 -12.36 -1.57
C ASP A 339 -19.99 -12.17 -0.08
N ALA A 340 -19.90 -13.27 0.68
CA ALA A 340 -19.47 -13.27 2.08
C ALA A 340 -18.00 -12.88 2.24
N ASP A 341 -17.09 -13.49 1.48
CA ASP A 341 -15.66 -13.16 1.48
C ASP A 341 -15.07 -13.12 0.07
N LYS A 342 -15.25 -11.97 -0.59
CA LYS A 342 -14.81 -11.75 -1.96
C LYS A 342 -13.29 -11.68 -2.14
N PHE A 343 -12.51 -11.52 -1.07
CA PHE A 343 -11.04 -11.45 -1.19
C PHE A 343 -10.44 -12.84 -1.22
N HIS A 344 -10.78 -13.68 -0.23
CA HIS A 344 -10.23 -15.04 -0.11
C HIS A 344 -11.00 -16.09 -0.94
N TYR A 345 -12.26 -15.83 -1.33
CA TYR A 345 -13.00 -16.75 -2.20
C TYR A 345 -12.24 -17.02 -3.51
N ARG A 346 -11.92 -18.28 -3.75
CA ARG A 346 -11.33 -18.80 -4.98
C ARG A 346 -12.42 -19.48 -5.81
N TYR A 347 -12.56 -19.12 -7.09
CA TYR A 347 -13.46 -19.86 -7.98
C TYR A 347 -13.03 -21.32 -8.14
N PRO A 348 -13.96 -22.28 -8.26
CA PRO A 348 -13.61 -23.66 -8.59
C PRO A 348 -12.84 -23.72 -9.92
N MET A 349 -11.62 -24.29 -9.90
CA MET A 349 -10.66 -24.28 -11.01
C MET A 349 -10.25 -22.88 -11.51
N GLY A 350 -10.37 -21.85 -10.67
CA GLY A 350 -9.99 -20.47 -10.96
C GLY A 350 -9.18 -19.83 -9.83
N GLU A 351 -9.24 -18.51 -9.73
CA GLU A 351 -8.43 -17.69 -8.81
C GLU A 351 -9.30 -16.95 -7.77
N SER A 352 -8.68 -16.59 -6.64
CA SER A 352 -9.16 -15.56 -5.72
C SER A 352 -8.52 -14.20 -5.99
N TYR A 353 -8.92 -13.15 -5.27
CA TYR A 353 -8.17 -11.89 -5.28
C TYR A 353 -6.80 -12.04 -4.60
N GLU A 354 -6.68 -12.91 -3.59
CA GLU A 354 -5.39 -13.23 -2.96
C GLU A 354 -4.41 -13.89 -3.95
N ASP A 355 -4.86 -14.85 -4.76
CA ASP A 355 -4.06 -15.47 -5.83
C ASP A 355 -3.60 -14.43 -6.85
N LEU A 356 -4.50 -13.51 -7.24
CA LEU A 356 -4.21 -12.46 -8.19
C LEU A 356 -3.17 -11.47 -7.65
N VAL A 357 -3.24 -11.09 -6.37
CA VAL A 357 -2.22 -10.20 -5.78
C VAL A 357 -0.86 -10.89 -5.74
N ALA A 358 -0.79 -12.17 -5.36
CA ALA A 358 0.45 -12.95 -5.40
C ALA A 358 1.01 -13.06 -6.84
N ARG A 359 0.15 -13.30 -7.84
CA ARG A 359 0.53 -13.32 -9.27
C ARG A 359 1.03 -11.95 -9.78
N LEU A 360 0.57 -10.86 -9.20
CA LEU A 360 0.96 -9.50 -9.57
C LEU A 360 2.27 -9.02 -8.89
N GLU A 361 2.85 -9.77 -7.95
CA GLU A 361 4.14 -9.43 -7.32
C GLU A 361 5.20 -8.98 -8.35
N PRO A 362 5.51 -9.75 -9.42
CA PRO A 362 6.57 -9.36 -10.37
C PRO A 362 6.22 -8.12 -11.20
N VAL A 363 4.94 -7.92 -11.54
CA VAL A 363 4.45 -6.74 -12.27
C VAL A 363 4.65 -5.50 -11.41
N ILE A 364 4.30 -5.60 -10.13
CA ILE A 364 4.42 -4.52 -9.15
C ILE A 364 5.89 -4.13 -8.94
N MET A 365 6.80 -5.11 -8.77
CA MET A 365 8.24 -4.83 -8.65
C MET A 365 8.79 -4.10 -9.88
N GLU A 366 8.34 -4.49 -11.08
CA GLU A 366 8.76 -3.83 -12.30
C GLU A 366 8.16 -2.42 -12.44
N LEU A 367 6.91 -2.17 -12.02
CA LEU A 367 6.32 -0.82 -11.95
C LEU A 367 7.07 0.10 -10.97
N GLU A 368 7.56 -0.45 -9.86
CA GLU A 368 8.39 0.31 -8.93
C GLU A 368 9.77 0.65 -9.52
N ARG A 369 10.30 -0.18 -10.42
CA ARG A 369 11.59 0.04 -11.10
C ARG A 369 11.50 1.01 -12.28
N GLN A 370 10.42 0.96 -13.05
CA GLN A 370 10.29 1.68 -14.32
C GLN A 370 10.04 3.19 -14.17
N GLY A 371 10.11 3.91 -15.29
CA GLY A 371 9.72 5.31 -15.42
C GLY A 371 8.23 5.45 -15.73
N ASN A 372 7.90 6.10 -16.86
CA ASN A 372 6.51 6.26 -17.28
C ASN A 372 5.98 5.00 -17.97
N VAL A 373 4.92 4.40 -17.41
CA VAL A 373 4.32 3.16 -17.90
C VAL A 373 2.82 3.32 -18.04
N LEU A 374 2.24 2.87 -19.15
CA LEU A 374 0.81 2.65 -19.31
C LEU A 374 0.49 1.16 -19.19
N VAL A 375 -0.35 0.79 -18.22
CA VAL A 375 -0.83 -0.58 -18.00
C VAL A 375 -2.27 -0.68 -18.48
N ILE A 376 -2.48 -1.45 -19.55
CA ILE A 376 -3.80 -1.78 -20.11
C ILE A 376 -4.16 -3.20 -19.64
N CYS A 377 -5.08 -3.29 -18.68
CA CYS A 377 -5.45 -4.57 -18.06
C CYS A 377 -6.98 -4.70 -17.90
N HIS A 378 -7.44 -5.30 -16.80
CA HIS A 378 -8.81 -5.75 -16.59
C HIS A 378 -9.36 -5.32 -15.23
N GLN A 379 -10.62 -5.64 -14.94
CA GLN A 379 -11.31 -5.11 -13.76
C GLN A 379 -10.69 -5.61 -12.44
N ALA A 380 -10.39 -6.89 -12.27
CA ALA A 380 -9.78 -7.36 -11.01
C ALA A 380 -8.30 -6.93 -10.92
N VAL A 381 -7.57 -6.97 -12.04
CA VAL A 381 -6.17 -6.53 -12.12
C VAL A 381 -6.01 -5.05 -11.75
N SER A 382 -6.81 -4.16 -12.34
CA SER A 382 -6.77 -2.73 -12.02
C SER A 382 -7.06 -2.46 -10.53
N ARG A 383 -7.97 -3.23 -9.91
CA ARG A 383 -8.24 -3.10 -8.46
C ARG A 383 -7.02 -3.41 -7.61
N CYS A 384 -6.32 -4.50 -7.90
CA CYS A 384 -5.13 -4.90 -7.15
C CYS A 384 -4.01 -3.87 -7.30
N LEU A 385 -3.78 -3.37 -8.52
CA LEU A 385 -2.76 -2.35 -8.79
C LEU A 385 -3.13 -1.00 -8.14
N LEU A 386 -4.40 -0.56 -8.19
CA LEU A 386 -4.83 0.63 -7.46
C LEU A 386 -4.65 0.45 -5.96
N ALA A 387 -5.14 -0.65 -5.37
CA ALA A 387 -5.04 -0.90 -3.94
C ALA A 387 -3.59 -0.86 -3.43
N TYR A 388 -2.64 -1.38 -4.22
CA TYR A 388 -1.21 -1.26 -3.95
C TYR A 388 -0.76 0.21 -3.88
N PHE A 389 -1.03 1.02 -4.92
CA PHE A 389 -0.57 2.41 -4.99
C PHE A 389 -1.33 3.37 -4.07
N THR A 390 -2.59 3.09 -3.75
CA THR A 390 -3.45 3.90 -2.86
C THR A 390 -3.58 3.35 -1.44
N GLU A 391 -2.84 2.29 -1.13
CA GLU A 391 -2.72 1.68 0.21
C GLU A 391 -4.07 1.25 0.84
N MET A 392 -5.01 0.81 -0.01
CA MET A 392 -6.33 0.30 0.41
C MET A 392 -6.22 -1.12 0.97
N ASP A 393 -7.13 -1.48 1.88
CA ASP A 393 -7.08 -2.77 2.56
C ASP A 393 -7.64 -3.94 1.72
N LYS A 394 -7.45 -5.16 2.23
CA LYS A 394 -7.89 -6.41 1.57
C LYS A 394 -9.41 -6.54 1.47
N ALA A 395 -10.17 -5.91 2.37
CA ALA A 395 -11.64 -5.94 2.38
C ALA A 395 -12.25 -4.92 1.39
N GLU A 396 -11.59 -3.79 1.16
CA GLU A 396 -11.97 -2.77 0.17
C GLU A 396 -11.53 -3.13 -1.25
N LEU A 397 -10.34 -3.73 -1.42
CA LEU A 397 -9.70 -4.01 -2.72
C LEU A 397 -10.66 -4.66 -3.76
N PRO A 398 -11.42 -5.73 -3.44
CA PRO A 398 -12.36 -6.34 -4.41
C PRO A 398 -13.51 -5.44 -4.88
N TYR A 399 -13.70 -4.27 -4.25
CA TYR A 399 -14.80 -3.34 -4.47
C TYR A 399 -14.37 -1.97 -5.00
N ILE A 400 -13.07 -1.71 -5.21
CA ILE A 400 -12.61 -0.45 -5.84
C ILE A 400 -13.32 -0.25 -7.20
N ARG A 401 -13.79 0.98 -7.47
CA ARG A 401 -14.51 1.30 -8.71
C ARG A 401 -13.53 1.66 -9.82
N VAL A 402 -13.42 0.77 -10.80
CA VAL A 402 -12.58 0.90 -12.01
C VAL A 402 -13.46 0.84 -13.25
N PRO A 403 -14.16 1.94 -13.63
CA PRO A 403 -15.07 1.95 -14.76
C PRO A 403 -14.32 1.74 -16.08
N LEU A 404 -15.05 1.30 -17.11
CA LEU A 404 -14.54 1.28 -18.48
C LEU A 404 -14.23 2.72 -18.96
N HIS A 405 -13.40 2.80 -20.00
CA HIS A 405 -13.06 4.03 -20.72
C HIS A 405 -12.50 5.19 -19.86
N THR A 406 -11.90 4.85 -18.71
CA THR A 406 -11.41 5.82 -17.73
C THR A 406 -9.95 5.55 -17.39
N VAL A 407 -9.10 6.56 -17.54
CA VAL A 407 -7.67 6.51 -17.25
C VAL A 407 -7.43 6.96 -15.81
N PHE A 408 -6.71 6.15 -15.03
CA PHE A 408 -6.18 6.52 -13.73
C PHE A 408 -4.71 6.92 -13.89
N LYS A 409 -4.39 8.18 -13.63
CA LYS A 409 -3.02 8.70 -13.68
C LYS A 409 -2.47 8.77 -12.26
N LEU A 410 -1.52 7.90 -12.00
CA LEU A 410 -0.86 7.67 -10.73
C LEU A 410 0.46 8.42 -10.72
N THR A 411 0.49 9.59 -10.08
CA THR A 411 1.70 10.40 -9.93
C THR A 411 2.31 10.17 -8.55
N SER A 412 3.56 9.70 -8.51
CA SER A 412 4.30 9.54 -7.25
C SER A 412 4.58 10.91 -6.60
N SER A 413 4.11 11.11 -5.37
CA SER A 413 4.42 12.26 -4.52
C SER A 413 5.10 11.80 -3.22
N ALA A 414 5.71 12.72 -2.47
CA ALA A 414 6.55 12.44 -1.28
C ALA A 414 5.95 11.50 -0.25
N TYR A 415 4.62 11.49 -0.11
CA TYR A 415 3.92 10.75 0.93
C TYR A 415 2.75 9.90 0.43
N ARG A 416 2.35 10.03 -0.83
CA ARG A 416 1.12 9.44 -1.40
C ARG A 416 1.25 9.25 -2.89
N CYS A 417 0.54 8.27 -3.45
CA CYS A 417 0.20 8.31 -4.86
C CYS A 417 -0.96 9.31 -5.07
N ILE A 418 -0.76 10.32 -5.92
CA ILE A 418 -1.84 11.19 -6.38
C ILE A 418 -2.54 10.47 -7.53
N VAL A 419 -3.86 10.28 -7.42
CA VAL A 419 -4.67 9.59 -8.43
C VAL A 419 -5.59 10.60 -9.12
N GLU A 420 -5.27 10.94 -10.36
CA GLU A 420 -6.14 11.73 -11.23
C GLU A 420 -6.99 10.77 -12.08
N THR A 421 -8.32 10.96 -12.06
CA THR A 421 -9.26 10.09 -12.79
C THR A 421 -9.84 10.83 -14.00
N MET A 422 -9.55 10.34 -15.20
CA MET A 422 -9.91 11.00 -16.45
C MET A 422 -10.81 10.08 -17.29
N LYS A 423 -12.11 10.34 -17.28
CA LYS A 423 -13.06 9.64 -18.14
C LYS A 423 -12.88 10.13 -19.57
N LEU A 424 -12.54 9.24 -20.51
CA LEU A 424 -12.56 9.58 -21.92
C LEU A 424 -14.01 9.55 -22.42
N ASP A 425 -14.30 10.43 -23.38
CA ASP A 425 -15.63 10.66 -23.95
C ASP A 425 -16.08 9.50 -24.87
N VAL A 426 -16.26 8.31 -24.31
CA VAL A 426 -16.83 7.14 -24.98
C VAL A 426 -17.69 6.38 -23.98
N GLU A 427 -18.97 6.17 -24.31
CA GLU A 427 -19.86 5.38 -23.45
C GLU A 427 -19.41 3.94 -23.31
N ALA A 428 -19.77 3.33 -22.19
CA ALA A 428 -19.59 1.90 -21.91
C ALA A 428 -20.64 1.45 -20.89
N VAL A 429 -20.91 0.15 -20.86
CA VAL A 429 -21.67 -0.49 -19.76
C VAL A 429 -20.92 -0.38 -18.42
N ASP A 430 -21.66 -0.33 -17.30
CA ASP A 430 -21.03 -0.49 -15.98
C ASP A 430 -20.90 -1.98 -15.65
N THR A 431 -19.67 -2.41 -15.33
CA THR A 431 -19.35 -3.78 -14.90
C THR A 431 -19.08 -3.87 -13.40
N HIS A 432 -19.33 -2.79 -12.66
CA HIS A 432 -19.19 -2.73 -11.21
C HIS A 432 -20.40 -3.39 -10.53
N ARG A 433 -20.11 -4.30 -9.59
CA ARG A 433 -21.09 -4.82 -8.63
C ARG A 433 -20.63 -4.46 -7.23
N SER A 434 -21.44 -3.67 -6.54
CA SER A 434 -21.24 -3.21 -5.17
C SER A 434 -21.12 -4.37 -4.19
N LYS A 435 -20.60 -4.10 -2.99
CA LYS A 435 -20.69 -5.03 -1.85
C LYS A 435 -22.17 -5.22 -1.50
N PRO A 436 -22.68 -6.46 -1.37
CA PRO A 436 -24.02 -6.70 -0.86
C PRO A 436 -24.17 -6.07 0.53
N VAL A 437 -25.33 -5.47 0.79
CA VAL A 437 -25.68 -5.03 2.14
C VAL A 437 -26.00 -6.29 2.94
N GLN A 438 -25.21 -6.60 3.97
CA GLN A 438 -25.58 -7.64 4.92
C GLN A 438 -26.87 -7.20 5.63
N THR A 439 -27.93 -7.98 5.47
CA THR A 439 -29.15 -7.80 6.25
C THR A 439 -28.98 -8.52 7.59
N ALA A 440 -29.74 -8.14 8.62
CA ALA A 440 -29.62 -8.76 9.95
C ALA A 440 -29.82 -10.29 9.92
N ALA A 441 -30.58 -10.79 8.93
CA ALA A 441 -30.84 -12.22 8.71
C ALA A 441 -29.61 -13.03 8.24
N ASP A 442 -28.53 -12.39 7.80
CA ASP A 442 -27.33 -13.05 7.26
C ASP A 442 -26.27 -13.38 8.33
N ASN A 443 -26.56 -13.15 9.62
CA ASN A 443 -25.62 -13.33 10.71
C ASN A 443 -25.46 -14.82 11.11
N PRO A 444 -24.28 -15.47 10.92
CA PRO A 444 -24.11 -16.90 11.20
C PRO A 444 -24.31 -17.29 12.68
N ASN A 445 -24.23 -16.31 13.58
CA ASN A 445 -24.42 -16.52 15.02
C ASN A 445 -25.89 -16.69 15.41
N GLU A 446 -26.86 -16.13 14.68
CA GLU A 446 -28.29 -16.32 14.99
C GLU A 446 -28.82 -17.65 14.45
N VAL A 447 -28.36 -18.09 13.27
CA VAL A 447 -28.74 -19.38 12.68
C VAL A 447 -28.37 -20.55 13.60
N ARG A 448 -27.25 -20.45 14.34
CA ARG A 448 -26.85 -21.43 15.37
C ARG A 448 -27.77 -21.47 16.59
N ILE A 449 -28.39 -20.35 16.96
CA ILE A 449 -29.33 -20.29 18.09
C ILE A 449 -30.68 -20.92 17.67
N GLY A 450 -31.11 -20.70 16.42
CA GLY A 450 -32.33 -21.28 15.88
C GLY A 450 -32.33 -22.82 15.82
N LEU A 451 -31.24 -23.44 15.34
CA LEU A 451 -31.15 -24.92 15.31
C LEU A 451 -30.96 -25.54 16.71
N ALA A 452 -30.18 -24.91 17.60
CA ALA A 452 -29.93 -25.44 18.94
C ALA A 452 -31.18 -25.46 19.85
N LEU A 453 -32.22 -24.72 19.50
CA LEU A 453 -33.53 -24.74 20.17
C LEU A 453 -34.47 -25.81 19.62
N PHE A 454 -34.31 -26.25 18.36
CA PHE A 454 -35.17 -27.29 17.76
C PHE A 454 -34.74 -28.72 18.13
N GLU A 455 -33.46 -28.95 18.42
CA GLU A 455 -32.93 -30.28 18.79
C GLU A 455 -33.04 -30.61 20.30
N ARG A 456 -33.65 -29.75 21.12
CA ARG A 456 -33.76 -29.95 22.59
C ARG A 456 -35.13 -30.44 23.10
N ASP A 457 -36.19 -30.37 22.29
CA ASP A 457 -37.55 -30.71 22.74
C ASP A 457 -37.95 -32.18 22.55
N PHE A 458 -36.98 -33.10 22.36
CA PHE A 458 -37.24 -34.54 22.19
C PHE A 458 -36.33 -35.46 23.02
N SER A 459 -36.21 -35.21 24.34
CA SER A 459 -35.85 -36.28 25.28
C SER A 459 -36.27 -35.99 26.73
N ALA A 460 -36.55 -37.07 27.48
CA ALA A 460 -36.70 -37.15 28.93
C ALA A 460 -37.99 -36.58 29.57
N THR A 461 -38.92 -37.50 29.82
CA THR A 461 -39.82 -37.51 30.98
C THR A 461 -39.05 -37.40 32.31
N GLU A 462 -39.51 -36.60 33.28
CA GLU A 462 -39.97 -37.08 34.60
C GLU A 462 -40.40 -35.95 35.56
N THR A 463 -41.12 -36.36 36.60
CA THR A 463 -41.80 -35.58 37.64
C THR A 463 -40.92 -34.68 38.51
N CYS A 464 -41.40 -33.47 38.86
CA CYS A 464 -41.55 -33.02 40.26
C CYS A 464 -42.43 -31.75 40.36
N SER A 465 -42.78 -31.34 41.58
CA SER A 465 -43.89 -30.44 41.89
C SER A 465 -43.54 -29.34 42.91
N VAL A 466 -44.37 -28.27 42.94
CA VAL A 466 -44.70 -27.40 44.10
C VAL A 466 -43.95 -26.04 44.27
N CYS A 467 -44.79 -24.98 44.38
CA CYS A 467 -44.64 -23.70 45.11
C CYS A 467 -43.91 -22.44 44.54
N THR A 468 -44.72 -21.37 44.35
CA THR A 468 -44.62 -19.98 44.89
C THR A 468 -43.27 -19.21 44.85
N THR A 469 -43.20 -17.90 44.57
CA THR A 469 -44.20 -16.81 44.77
C THR A 469 -43.88 -15.60 43.88
N ALA A 470 -44.83 -14.68 43.70
CA ALA A 470 -44.68 -13.46 42.90
C ALA A 470 -43.81 -12.36 43.56
N LYS A 471 -43.24 -11.46 42.73
CA LYS A 471 -43.45 -9.99 42.82
C LYS A 471 -42.73 -9.19 41.71
N ASP A 472 -43.51 -8.29 41.09
CA ASP A 472 -43.19 -6.88 40.78
C ASP A 472 -42.12 -6.53 39.71
N LEU A 473 -42.28 -5.52 38.82
CA LEU A 473 -43.42 -4.67 38.41
C LEU A 473 -43.06 -3.88 37.11
N ALA A 474 -44.07 -3.40 36.37
CA ALA A 474 -44.03 -2.39 35.28
C ALA A 474 -43.30 -2.78 33.97
N VAL A 475 -43.89 -2.84 32.77
CA VAL A 475 -44.99 -2.10 32.10
C VAL A 475 -44.65 -0.66 31.68
N HIS A 476 -44.33 -0.48 30.39
CA HIS A 476 -45.09 0.32 29.40
C HIS A 476 -44.41 0.14 28.02
N THR A 477 -45.08 -0.44 26.99
CA THR A 477 -45.72 0.29 25.85
C THR A 477 -44.87 1.47 25.35
N SER A 478 -44.60 1.71 24.07
CA SER A 478 -45.37 1.61 22.81
C SER A 478 -44.48 2.29 21.73
N LEU A 479 -44.70 2.28 20.43
CA LEU A 479 -45.90 2.06 19.62
C LEU A 479 -45.44 1.60 18.23
N SER A 480 -46.21 0.73 17.60
CA SER A 480 -46.01 0.36 16.20
C SER A 480 -46.51 1.45 15.24
N ARG A 481 -45.86 1.56 14.07
CA ARG A 481 -46.45 1.57 12.71
C ARG A 481 -45.83 2.59 11.73
N LEU A 482 -46.06 2.31 10.45
CA LEU A 482 -45.99 3.16 9.25
C LEU A 482 -44.59 3.31 8.62
N PHE A 483 -44.41 3.13 7.30
CA PHE A 483 -45.35 2.74 6.24
C PHE A 483 -44.62 2.08 5.04
N SER A 484 -45.38 1.24 4.31
CA SER A 484 -45.27 0.88 2.87
C SER A 484 -43.89 0.58 2.27
#